data_AF-A0A822B3J1-F1
#
_entry.id   AF-A0A822B3J1-F1
#
_cell.length_a   1.000
_cell.length_b   1.000
_cell.length_c   1.000
_cell.angle_alpha   90.00
_cell.angle_beta   90.00
_cell.angle_gamma   90.00
#
_symmetry.space_group_name_H-M   'P 1'
#
loop_
_entity.id
_entity.type
_entity.pdbx_description
1 polymer ?
#
loop_
_entity_poly.entity_id
_entity_poly.type
_entity_poly.pdbx_seq_one_letter_code
_entity_poly.pdbx_strand_id
1 'polypeptide(L)'
;MILGKFIIERFRMTLSDKKNDIHAKLMSHYPQVSEWWYYIILFLSFILGLIYCYSSPLLPGYIMIVAIIVNFIMMIPTGVIVAVTNMTFILGVPIDIFSSLIVPVHYTTAIYLLNHIPNICTHKNLVWKCLKAEGSYTSSILWGAIGFVKIFSVSSIYFPLLFGLLLGLVLPIISWFLWKKFPNIKWLAFIHFPLILVATNSMPPAPASESTTWFLVGFIFNFILYRYA
;
A
#
# COMPACT_ATOMS: atom_id res chain seq x y z
N MET A 1 -8.97 -27.57 -8.18
CA MET A 1 -10.30 -27.33 -8.78
C MET A 1 -11.46 -27.29 -7.77
N ILE A 2 -11.32 -27.84 -6.55
CA ILE A 2 -12.40 -27.88 -5.54
C ILE A 2 -12.65 -26.51 -4.89
N LEU A 3 -11.59 -25.72 -4.67
CA LEU A 3 -11.68 -24.39 -4.04
C LEU A 3 -12.53 -23.38 -4.85
N GLY A 4 -12.45 -23.43 -6.19
CA GLY A 4 -13.17 -22.48 -7.05
C GLY A 4 -14.68 -22.65 -7.00
N LYS A 5 -15.18 -23.90 -6.99
CA LYS A 5 -16.62 -24.19 -6.85
C LYS A 5 -17.15 -23.74 -5.48
N PHE A 6 -16.39 -24.02 -4.42
CA PHE A 6 -16.73 -23.59 -3.06
C PHE A 6 -16.82 -22.06 -2.94
N ILE A 7 -15.89 -21.31 -3.54
CA ILE A 7 -15.92 -19.84 -3.54
C ILE A 7 -17.17 -19.32 -4.27
N ILE A 8 -17.51 -19.88 -5.43
CA ILE A 8 -18.67 -19.44 -6.22
C ILE A 8 -19.98 -19.74 -5.49
N GLU A 9 -20.12 -20.92 -4.88
CA GLU A 9 -21.30 -21.25 -4.08
C GLU A 9 -21.45 -20.32 -2.89
N ARG A 10 -20.36 -20.06 -2.16
CA ARG A 10 -20.38 -19.16 -1.00
C ARG A 10 -20.70 -17.73 -1.40
N PHE A 11 -20.14 -17.24 -2.50
CA PHE A 11 -20.46 -15.94 -3.07
C PHE A 11 -21.94 -15.82 -3.48
N ARG A 12 -22.49 -16.84 -4.14
CA ARG A 12 -23.90 -16.89 -4.52
C ARG A 12 -24.82 -16.92 -3.29
N MET A 13 -24.45 -17.66 -2.24
CA MET A 13 -25.18 -17.66 -0.97
C MET A 13 -25.18 -16.28 -0.31
N THR A 14 -24.03 -15.59 -0.26
CA THR A 14 -23.93 -14.22 0.28
C THR A 14 -24.78 -13.22 -0.51
N LEU A 15 -24.85 -13.34 -1.84
CA LEU A 15 -25.72 -12.49 -2.65
C LEU A 15 -27.22 -12.74 -2.38
N SER A 16 -27.60 -13.98 -2.12
CA SER A 16 -28.97 -14.32 -1.74
C SER A 16 -29.32 -13.81 -0.34
N ASP A 17 -28.37 -13.86 0.61
CA ASP A 17 -28.56 -13.42 1.99
C ASP A 17 -28.47 -11.89 2.16
N LYS A 18 -27.91 -11.17 1.18
CA LYS A 18 -27.84 -9.69 1.13
C LYS A 18 -29.21 -9.03 1.37
N LYS A 19 -30.31 -9.72 1.06
CA LYS A 19 -31.68 -9.21 1.24
C LYS A 19 -32.18 -9.31 2.70
N ASN A 20 -31.61 -10.21 3.51
CA ASN A 20 -31.99 -10.48 4.89
C ASN A 20 -30.97 -9.97 5.92
N ASP A 21 -29.75 -9.63 5.50
CA ASP A 21 -28.72 -9.11 6.40
C ASP A 21 -29.02 -7.67 6.87
N ILE A 22 -29.04 -7.46 8.19
CA ILE A 22 -29.22 -6.17 8.83
C ILE A 22 -28.11 -5.19 8.43
N HIS A 23 -26.87 -5.65 8.24
CA HIS A 23 -25.77 -4.80 7.79
C HIS A 23 -25.99 -4.28 6.37
N ALA A 24 -26.46 -5.12 5.45
CA ALA A 24 -26.76 -4.70 4.08
C ALA A 24 -27.91 -3.68 4.05
N LYS A 25 -28.90 -3.85 4.93
CA LYS A 25 -30.04 -2.93 5.08
C LYS A 25 -29.65 -1.59 5.70
N LEU A 26 -28.70 -1.57 6.64
CA LEU A 26 -28.11 -0.34 7.17
C LEU A 26 -27.22 0.36 6.13
N MET A 27 -26.47 -0.42 5.33
CA MET A 27 -25.59 0.13 4.29
C MET A 27 -26.37 0.75 3.12
N SER A 28 -27.56 0.24 2.78
CA SER A 28 -28.38 0.79 1.69
C SER A 28 -28.91 2.19 1.97
N HIS A 29 -28.86 2.66 3.22
CA HIS A 29 -29.23 4.03 3.59
C HIS A 29 -28.17 5.07 3.22
N TYR A 30 -26.92 4.65 3.01
CA TYR A 30 -25.83 5.56 2.66
C TYR A 30 -25.83 5.84 1.14
N PRO A 31 -25.81 7.12 0.72
CA PRO A 31 -25.81 7.48 -0.69
C PRO A 31 -24.51 6.99 -1.37
N GLN A 32 -24.66 6.41 -2.56
CA GLN A 32 -23.52 5.91 -3.32
C GLN A 32 -22.64 7.08 -3.81
N VAL A 33 -21.33 6.93 -3.68
CA VAL A 33 -20.34 7.92 -4.13
C VAL A 33 -20.30 8.00 -5.66
N SER A 34 -20.03 9.20 -6.20
CA SER A 34 -19.93 9.46 -7.64
C SER A 34 -18.84 8.64 -8.33
N GLU A 35 -19.11 8.21 -9.56
CA GLU A 35 -18.26 7.26 -10.31
C GLU A 35 -16.89 7.81 -10.67
N TRP A 36 -16.83 9.08 -11.07
CA TRP A 36 -15.62 9.76 -11.54
C TRP A 36 -14.48 9.75 -10.54
N TRP A 37 -14.79 9.78 -9.24
CA TRP A 37 -13.79 9.82 -8.19
C TRP A 37 -12.94 8.54 -8.14
N TYR A 38 -13.54 7.38 -8.40
CA TYR A 38 -12.81 6.12 -8.46
C TYR A 38 -11.86 6.05 -9.65
N TYR A 39 -12.30 6.51 -10.83
CA TYR A 39 -11.45 6.59 -12.02
C TYR A 39 -10.28 7.55 -11.81
N ILE A 40 -10.52 8.70 -11.17
CA ILE A 40 -9.49 9.69 -10.85
C ILE A 40 -8.44 9.09 -9.93
N ILE A 41 -8.84 8.40 -8.86
CA ILE A 41 -7.89 7.79 -7.91
C ILE A 41 -7.09 6.66 -8.55
N LEU A 42 -7.75 5.80 -9.34
CA LEU A 42 -7.07 4.71 -10.03
C LEU A 42 -6.02 5.28 -11.00
N PHE A 43 -6.39 6.27 -11.80
CA PHE A 43 -5.51 6.89 -12.79
C PHE A 43 -4.37 7.67 -12.13
N LEU A 44 -4.66 8.41 -11.06
CA LEU A 44 -3.67 9.12 -10.26
C LEU A 44 -2.65 8.17 -9.63
N SER A 45 -3.11 7.07 -9.02
CA SER A 45 -2.23 6.07 -8.40
C SER A 45 -1.33 5.38 -9.44
N PHE A 46 -1.88 5.07 -10.62
CA PHE A 46 -1.12 4.51 -11.73
C PHE A 46 -0.06 5.48 -12.29
N ILE A 47 -0.41 6.77 -12.44
CA ILE A 47 0.54 7.81 -12.89
C ILE A 47 1.69 7.97 -11.89
N LEU A 48 1.37 8.06 -10.60
CA LEU A 48 2.39 8.15 -9.55
C LEU A 48 3.33 6.93 -9.57
N GLY A 49 2.79 5.73 -9.84
CA GLY A 49 3.60 4.53 -10.05
C GLY A 49 4.53 4.61 -11.26
N LEU A 50 4.05 5.11 -12.41
CA LEU A 50 4.88 5.31 -13.60
C LEU A 50 5.99 6.35 -13.38
N ILE A 51 5.68 7.45 -12.69
CA ILE A 51 6.66 8.49 -12.34
C ILE A 51 7.75 7.90 -11.43
N TYR A 52 7.37 7.05 -10.47
CA TYR A 52 8.32 6.35 -9.61
C TYR A 52 9.25 5.42 -10.41
N CYS A 53 8.70 4.67 -11.37
CA CYS A 53 9.49 3.83 -12.28
C CYS A 53 10.42 4.67 -13.18
N TYR A 54 9.98 5.82 -13.69
CA TYR A 54 10.81 6.70 -14.53
C TYR A 54 11.97 7.33 -13.75
N SER A 55 11.74 7.65 -12.47
CA SER A 55 12.76 8.22 -11.58
C SER A 55 13.84 7.20 -11.18
N SER A 56 13.58 5.90 -11.37
CA SER A 56 14.47 4.81 -11.01
C SER A 56 15.04 4.13 -12.26
N PRO A 57 16.29 4.41 -12.67
CA PRO A 57 16.86 3.91 -13.94
C PRO A 57 17.04 2.39 -14.03
N LEU A 58 16.71 1.64 -12.96
CA LEU A 58 16.87 0.19 -12.87
C LEU A 58 15.58 -0.62 -13.12
N LEU A 59 14.39 0.01 -13.14
CA LEU A 59 13.11 -0.71 -13.24
C LEU A 59 12.34 -0.31 -14.51
N PRO A 60 12.33 -1.17 -15.54
CA PRO A 60 11.45 -1.01 -16.69
C PRO A 60 9.96 -0.92 -16.28
N GLY A 61 9.22 0.04 -16.84
CA GLY A 61 7.82 0.31 -16.49
C GLY A 61 6.86 -0.87 -16.70
N TYR A 62 7.19 -1.83 -17.57
CA TYR A 62 6.39 -3.05 -17.77
C TYR A 62 6.38 -3.96 -16.53
N ILE A 63 7.42 -3.91 -15.69
CA ILE A 63 7.51 -4.71 -14.46
C ILE A 63 6.41 -4.30 -13.48
N MET A 64 6.03 -3.01 -13.47
CA MET A 64 4.94 -2.51 -12.63
C MET A 64 3.59 -3.15 -13.03
N ILE A 65 3.31 -3.27 -14.32
CA ILE A 65 2.07 -3.87 -14.84
C ILE A 65 2.02 -5.36 -14.46
N VAL A 66 3.11 -6.09 -14.67
CA VAL A 66 3.23 -7.50 -14.27
C VAL A 66 3.03 -7.66 -12.76
N ALA A 67 3.63 -6.79 -11.95
CA ALA A 67 3.48 -6.81 -10.50
C ALA A 67 2.03 -6.54 -10.05
N ILE A 68 1.32 -5.60 -10.69
CA ILE A 68 -0.09 -5.33 -10.40
C ILE A 68 -0.95 -6.57 -10.67
N ILE A 69 -0.71 -7.27 -11.79
CA ILE A 69 -1.44 -8.49 -12.17
C ILE A 69 -1.18 -9.61 -11.15
N VAL A 70 0.08 -9.84 -10.79
CA VAL A 70 0.44 -10.87 -9.80
C VAL A 70 -0.17 -10.55 -8.43
N ASN A 71 -0.09 -9.30 -7.98
CA ASN A 71 -0.72 -8.87 -6.72
C ASN A 71 -2.23 -9.05 -6.75
N PHE A 72 -2.89 -8.71 -7.86
CA PHE A 72 -4.34 -8.88 -8.01
C PHE A 72 -4.76 -10.35 -7.86
N ILE A 73 -4.03 -11.27 -8.48
CA ILE A 73 -4.29 -12.71 -8.37
C ILE A 73 -4.09 -13.20 -6.92
N MET A 74 -3.04 -12.73 -6.24
CA MET A 74 -2.72 -13.13 -4.86
C MET A 74 -3.59 -12.45 -3.80
N MET A 75 -4.30 -11.39 -4.16
CA MET A 75 -5.21 -10.70 -3.26
C MET A 75 -6.50 -11.50 -2.99
N ILE A 76 -6.92 -12.37 -3.93
CA ILE A 76 -8.12 -13.20 -3.76
C ILE A 76 -7.91 -14.26 -2.66
N PRO A 77 -6.84 -15.09 -2.67
CA PRO A 77 -6.59 -16.04 -1.59
C PRO A 77 -6.39 -15.38 -0.23
N THR A 78 -5.69 -14.24 -0.17
CA THR A 78 -5.47 -13.53 1.09
C THR A 78 -6.77 -13.00 1.68
N GLY A 79 -7.64 -12.42 0.87
CA GLY A 79 -8.98 -12.00 1.31
C GLY A 79 -9.79 -13.15 1.90
N VAL A 80 -9.74 -14.34 1.28
CA VAL A 80 -10.44 -15.54 1.80
C VAL A 80 -9.84 -16.02 3.12
N ILE A 81 -8.51 -16.05 3.25
CA ILE A 81 -7.84 -16.45 4.49
C ILE A 81 -8.19 -15.50 5.63
N VAL A 82 -8.14 -14.18 5.40
CA VAL A 82 -8.50 -13.18 6.41
C VAL A 82 -9.97 -13.35 6.81
N ALA A 83 -10.87 -13.54 5.85
CA ALA A 83 -12.30 -13.71 6.13
C ALA A 83 -12.62 -14.98 6.95
N VAL A 84 -11.87 -16.07 6.76
CA VAL A 84 -12.09 -17.34 7.48
C VAL A 84 -11.38 -17.38 8.83
N THR A 85 -10.14 -16.89 8.88
CA THR A 85 -9.29 -16.98 10.07
C THR A 85 -9.44 -15.80 11.01
N ASN A 86 -10.08 -14.70 10.55
CA ASN A 86 -10.17 -13.42 11.26
C ASN A 86 -8.79 -12.88 11.70
N MET A 87 -7.70 -13.33 11.05
CA MET A 87 -6.35 -12.84 11.25
C MET A 87 -5.96 -11.99 10.05
N THR A 88 -5.56 -10.74 10.30
CA THR A 88 -5.06 -9.84 9.26
C THR A 88 -3.71 -10.31 8.78
N PHE A 89 -3.70 -11.11 7.71
CA PHE A 89 -2.50 -11.38 6.95
C PHE A 89 -2.05 -10.06 6.28
N ILE A 90 -0.95 -9.48 6.77
CA ILE A 90 -0.30 -8.37 6.08
C ILE A 90 0.03 -8.88 4.68
N LEU A 91 -0.42 -8.17 3.64
CA LEU A 91 -0.30 -8.56 2.23
C LEU A 91 1.14 -8.80 1.77
N GLY A 92 2.13 -8.43 2.59
CA GLY A 92 3.52 -8.82 2.46
C GLY A 92 3.74 -10.33 2.54
N VAL A 93 3.09 -11.09 3.42
CA VAL A 93 3.49 -12.49 3.68
C VAL A 93 3.36 -13.44 2.48
N PRO A 94 2.30 -13.41 1.63
CA PRO A 94 2.27 -14.22 0.41
C PRO A 94 3.33 -13.75 -0.60
N ILE A 95 3.52 -12.44 -0.74
CA ILE A 95 4.60 -11.87 -1.56
C ILE A 95 5.96 -12.30 -0.99
N ASP A 96 6.11 -12.37 0.33
CA ASP A 96 7.31 -12.78 1.05
C ASP A 96 7.52 -14.28 0.98
N ILE A 97 6.48 -15.11 0.87
CA ILE A 97 6.59 -16.55 0.63
C ILE A 97 7.05 -16.80 -0.81
N PHE A 98 6.45 -16.14 -1.80
CA PHE A 98 6.92 -16.22 -3.19
C PHE A 98 8.30 -15.57 -3.37
N SER A 99 8.53 -14.42 -2.74
CA SER A 99 9.82 -13.77 -2.62
C SER A 99 10.79 -14.70 -1.91
N SER A 100 10.44 -15.42 -0.85
CA SER A 100 11.33 -16.36 -0.14
C SER A 100 11.74 -17.57 -0.97
N LEU A 101 11.05 -17.89 -2.07
CA LEU A 101 11.50 -18.87 -3.06
C LEU A 101 12.52 -18.25 -4.04
N ILE A 102 12.39 -16.96 -4.33
CA ILE A 102 13.24 -16.20 -5.26
C ILE A 102 14.44 -15.56 -4.51
N VAL A 103 14.31 -15.27 -3.21
CA VAL A 103 15.28 -14.61 -2.33
C VAL A 103 16.53 -15.44 -2.11
N PRO A 104 16.49 -16.78 -1.95
CA PRO A 104 17.68 -17.61 -1.94
C PRO A 104 18.44 -17.47 -3.26
N VAL A 105 17.74 -17.37 -4.40
CA VAL A 105 18.35 -17.15 -5.71
C VAL A 105 18.94 -15.74 -5.79
N HIS A 106 18.23 -14.71 -5.33
CA HIS A 106 18.75 -13.33 -5.27
C HIS A 106 19.92 -13.18 -4.29
N TYR A 107 19.89 -13.88 -3.16
CA TYR A 107 20.91 -13.81 -2.11
C TYR A 107 22.17 -14.55 -2.54
N THR A 108 22.02 -15.74 -3.13
CA THR A 108 23.15 -16.49 -3.69
C THR A 108 23.78 -15.77 -4.87
N THR A 109 22.98 -15.20 -5.79
CA THR A 109 23.51 -14.38 -6.89
C THR A 109 24.18 -13.10 -6.37
N ALA A 110 23.62 -12.44 -5.36
CA ALA A 110 24.25 -11.28 -4.73
C ALA A 110 25.60 -11.63 -4.09
N ILE A 111 25.68 -12.72 -3.30
CA ILE A 111 26.94 -13.20 -2.71
C ILE A 111 27.95 -13.57 -3.80
N TYR A 112 27.49 -14.25 -4.86
CA TYR A 112 28.35 -14.63 -5.98
C TYR A 112 28.97 -13.40 -6.65
N LEU A 113 28.15 -12.38 -6.95
CA LEU A 113 28.61 -11.12 -7.55
C LEU A 113 29.56 -10.36 -6.62
N LEU A 114 29.28 -10.31 -5.32
CA LEU A 114 30.15 -9.67 -4.31
C LEU A 114 31.52 -10.35 -4.21
N ASN A 115 31.58 -11.67 -4.40
CA ASN A 115 32.83 -12.42 -4.33
C ASN A 115 33.65 -12.39 -5.63
N HIS A 116 33.01 -12.24 -6.79
CA HIS A 116 33.69 -12.30 -8.09
C HIS A 116 34.03 -10.93 -8.69
N ILE A 117 33.31 -9.87 -8.34
CA ILE A 117 33.51 -8.54 -8.93
C ILE A 117 34.09 -7.57 -7.89
N PRO A 118 35.34 -7.12 -8.06
CA PRO A 118 35.96 -6.20 -7.12
C PRO A 118 35.29 -4.80 -7.16
N ASN A 119 35.15 -4.17 -5.99
CA ASN A 119 34.56 -2.84 -5.81
C ASN A 119 33.06 -2.72 -6.16
N ILE A 120 32.27 -3.79 -6.01
CA ILE A 120 30.80 -3.70 -5.97
C ILE A 120 30.35 -3.03 -4.66
N CYS A 121 29.23 -2.29 -4.68
CA CYS A 121 28.68 -1.57 -3.54
C CYS A 121 29.59 -0.47 -2.93
N THR A 122 30.64 -0.04 -3.61
CA THR A 122 31.52 1.04 -3.13
C THR A 122 31.08 2.39 -3.73
N HIS A 123 31.16 3.49 -2.97
CA HIS A 123 30.78 4.84 -3.45
C HIS A 123 31.52 5.30 -4.72
N LYS A 124 32.64 4.64 -5.07
CA LYS A 124 33.44 4.90 -6.28
C LYS A 124 32.85 4.31 -7.57
N ASN A 125 31.97 3.31 -7.46
CA ASN A 125 31.44 2.59 -8.62
C ASN A 125 30.02 3.08 -8.93
N LEU A 126 29.86 3.84 -10.01
CA LEU A 126 28.58 4.48 -10.35
C LEU A 126 27.52 3.49 -10.87
N VAL A 127 27.96 2.34 -11.39
CA VAL A 127 27.09 1.35 -12.05
C VAL A 127 26.45 0.37 -11.04
N TRP A 128 27.17 0.01 -9.97
CA TRP A 128 26.75 -1.00 -9.00
C TRP A 128 26.55 -0.41 -7.59
N LYS A 129 25.56 0.50 -7.46
CA LYS A 129 25.17 1.09 -6.16
C LYS A 129 24.17 0.20 -5.41
N CYS A 130 24.47 -0.12 -4.15
CA CYS A 130 23.68 -1.03 -3.32
C CYS A 130 22.69 -0.30 -2.41
N LEU A 131 21.86 0.56 -3.00
CA LEU A 131 20.95 1.50 -2.34
C LEU A 131 19.99 0.81 -1.35
N LYS A 132 19.48 -0.38 -1.70
CA LYS A 132 18.53 -1.10 -0.86
C LYS A 132 19.17 -1.69 0.40
N ALA A 133 20.40 -2.21 0.27
CA ALA A 133 21.15 -2.75 1.41
C ALA A 133 21.60 -1.63 2.35
N GLU A 134 22.06 -0.50 1.81
CA GLU A 134 22.46 0.68 2.57
C GLU A 134 21.27 1.31 3.32
N GLY A 135 20.09 1.38 2.68
CA GLY A 135 18.86 1.86 3.31
C GLY A 135 18.41 0.98 4.49
N SER A 136 18.44 -0.34 4.33
CA SER A 136 18.14 -1.28 5.42
C SER A 136 19.18 -1.22 6.55
N TYR A 137 20.47 -1.13 6.20
CA TYR A 137 21.55 -1.02 7.17
C TYR A 137 21.45 0.27 7.99
N THR A 138 21.20 1.41 7.33
CA THR A 138 20.99 2.70 7.98
C THR A 138 19.76 2.67 8.90
N SER A 139 18.68 2.02 8.47
CA SER A 139 17.46 1.86 9.28
C SER A 139 17.73 1.02 10.54
N SER A 140 18.48 -0.08 10.43
CA SER A 140 18.86 -0.92 11.58
C SER A 140 19.73 -0.17 12.58
N ILE A 141 20.65 0.67 12.11
CA ILE A 141 21.46 1.52 12.97
C ILE A 141 20.58 2.58 13.65
N LEU A 142 19.71 3.23 12.89
CA LEU A 142 18.81 4.26 13.40
C LEU A 142 17.91 3.72 14.51
N TRP A 143 17.30 2.55 14.32
CA TRP A 143 16.35 1.98 15.29
C TRP A 143 17.00 1.07 16.34
N GLY A 144 18.22 0.59 16.12
CA GLY A 144 18.88 -0.39 17.00
C GLY A 144 20.12 0.11 17.75
N ALA A 145 20.83 1.12 17.25
CA ALA A 145 22.10 1.56 17.82
C ALA A 145 22.10 3.05 18.24
N ILE A 146 21.29 3.89 17.59
CA ILE A 146 21.23 5.32 17.89
C ILE A 146 20.02 5.58 18.80
N GLY A 147 20.25 6.18 19.96
CA GLY A 147 19.16 6.54 20.88
C GLY A 147 18.31 7.73 20.39
N PHE A 148 17.04 7.76 20.81
CA PHE A 148 16.06 8.81 20.43
C PHE A 148 16.57 10.25 20.58
N VAL A 149 17.32 10.55 21.65
CA VAL A 149 17.86 11.89 21.93
C VAL A 149 18.81 12.36 20.84
N LYS A 150 19.59 11.44 20.25
CA LYS A 150 20.57 11.80 19.21
C LYS A 150 19.91 11.97 17.86
N ILE A 151 18.91 11.12 17.55
CA ILE A 151 18.13 11.15 16.31
C ILE A 151 17.31 12.45 16.23
N PHE A 152 16.65 12.84 17.32
CA PHE A 152 15.74 13.98 17.35
C PHE A 152 16.34 15.23 18.02
N SER A 153 17.67 15.32 18.10
CA SER A 153 18.36 16.52 18.60
C SER A 153 18.15 17.72 17.66
N VAL A 154 18.22 18.95 18.19
CA VAL A 154 17.97 20.20 17.42
C VAL A 154 18.94 20.35 16.23
N SER A 155 20.12 19.75 16.30
CA SER A 155 21.12 19.74 15.21
C SER A 155 20.96 18.57 14.23
N SER A 156 20.00 17.67 14.44
CA SER A 156 19.82 16.46 13.61
C SER A 156 18.90 16.72 12.41
N ILE A 157 19.18 16.03 11.32
CA ILE A 157 18.35 16.02 10.10
C ILE A 157 16.92 15.51 10.33
N TYR A 158 16.70 14.72 11.38
CA TYR A 158 15.37 14.16 11.72
C TYR A 158 14.58 15.03 12.70
N PHE A 159 15.15 16.13 13.20
CA PHE A 159 14.44 17.07 14.07
C PHE A 159 13.10 17.55 13.48
N PRO A 160 13.00 17.87 12.17
CA PRO A 160 11.74 18.32 11.59
C PRO A 160 10.61 17.29 11.65
N LEU A 161 10.93 16.00 11.78
CA LEU A 161 9.94 14.92 11.83
C LEU A 161 9.04 15.02 13.08
N LEU A 162 9.53 15.65 14.15
CA LEU A 162 8.74 15.93 15.36
C LEU A 162 7.55 16.85 15.06
N PHE A 163 7.67 17.77 14.09
CA PHE A 163 6.56 18.62 13.66
C PHE A 163 5.48 17.81 12.90
N GLY A 164 5.82 16.63 12.37
CA GLY A 164 4.85 15.70 11.81
C GLY A 164 3.79 15.26 12.82
N LEU A 165 4.15 15.17 14.10
CA LEU A 165 3.21 14.84 15.18
C LEU A 165 2.21 15.99 15.42
N LEU A 166 2.68 17.24 15.38
CA LEU A 166 1.80 18.41 15.46
C LEU A 166 0.92 18.54 14.22
N LEU A 167 1.45 18.21 13.04
CA LEU A 167 0.69 18.22 11.80
C LEU A 167 -0.42 17.16 11.78
N GLY A 168 -0.15 15.95 12.29
CA GLY A 168 -1.17 14.93 12.54
C GLY A 168 -2.21 15.35 13.59
N LEU A 169 -1.75 16.10 14.61
CA LEU A 169 -2.51 16.97 15.52
C LEU A 169 -3.61 17.80 14.84
N VAL A 170 -3.10 18.68 14.00
CA VAL A 170 -3.79 19.88 13.54
C VAL A 170 -4.69 19.59 12.34
N LEU A 171 -4.30 18.69 11.43
CA LEU A 171 -5.06 18.40 10.22
C LEU A 171 -6.51 17.93 10.46
N PRO A 172 -6.80 16.98 11.38
CA PRO A 172 -8.17 16.57 11.68
C PRO A 172 -9.00 17.72 12.30
N ILE A 173 -8.37 18.54 13.14
CA ILE A 173 -9.01 19.69 13.79
C ILE A 173 -9.39 20.75 12.74
N ILE A 174 -8.49 21.05 11.80
CA ILE A 174 -8.74 21.97 10.70
C ILE A 174 -9.89 21.46 9.83
N SER A 175 -9.92 20.17 9.49
CA SER A 175 -11.00 19.57 8.69
C SER A 175 -12.36 19.70 9.37
N TRP A 176 -12.42 19.37 10.66
CA TRP A 176 -13.64 19.50 11.46
C TRP A 176 -14.14 20.96 11.51
N PHE A 177 -13.22 21.91 11.72
CA PHE A 177 -13.57 23.32 11.76
C PHE A 177 -14.05 23.85 10.40
N LEU A 178 -13.39 23.46 9.30
CA LEU A 178 -13.76 23.86 7.94
C LEU A 178 -15.14 23.36 7.55
N TRP A 179 -15.46 22.10 7.85
CA TRP A 179 -16.80 21.56 7.61
C TRP A 179 -17.88 22.29 8.43
N LYS A 180 -17.58 22.64 9.69
CA LYS A 180 -18.51 23.38 10.56
C LYS A 180 -18.73 24.83 10.11
N LYS A 181 -17.70 25.48 9.54
CA LYS A 181 -17.77 26.88 9.10
C LYS A 181 -18.39 27.04 7.71
N PHE A 182 -18.24 26.06 6.82
CA PHE A 182 -18.74 26.12 5.44
C PHE A 182 -19.75 24.99 5.15
N PRO A 183 -20.96 25.03 5.75
CA PRO A 183 -21.99 24.00 5.53
C PRO A 183 -22.50 23.94 4.09
N ASN A 184 -22.31 25.01 3.30
CA ASN A 184 -22.69 25.06 1.89
C ASN A 184 -21.85 24.13 1.00
N ILE A 185 -20.66 23.70 1.47
CA ILE A 185 -19.72 22.94 0.66
C ILE A 185 -19.69 21.47 1.11
N LYS A 186 -20.56 20.66 0.51
CA LYS A 186 -20.78 19.26 0.90
C LYS A 186 -19.56 18.35 0.76
N TRP A 187 -18.58 18.69 -0.10
CA TRP A 187 -17.40 17.84 -0.32
C TRP A 187 -16.37 17.89 0.81
N LEU A 188 -16.32 18.96 1.61
CA LEU A 188 -15.41 19.05 2.76
C LEU A 188 -15.74 18.02 3.84
N ALA A 189 -17.01 17.62 3.96
CA ALA A 189 -17.43 16.57 4.89
C ALA A 189 -16.83 15.18 4.55
N PHE A 190 -16.41 14.96 3.30
CA PHE A 190 -15.83 13.69 2.85
C PHE A 190 -14.31 13.61 3.01
N ILE A 191 -13.64 14.69 3.42
CA ILE A 191 -12.17 14.71 3.56
C ILE A 191 -11.75 14.17 4.93
N HIS A 192 -11.28 12.92 4.96
CA HIS A 192 -10.76 12.26 6.15
C HIS A 192 -9.23 12.22 6.17
N PHE A 193 -8.61 13.25 6.77
CA PHE A 193 -7.14 13.31 6.95
C PHE A 193 -6.53 12.12 7.69
N PRO A 194 -7.14 11.54 8.75
CA PRO A 194 -6.59 10.35 9.38
C PRO A 194 -6.44 9.18 8.40
N LEU A 195 -7.40 9.00 7.49
CA LEU A 195 -7.33 7.94 6.47
C LEU A 195 -6.19 8.20 5.47
N ILE A 196 -6.00 9.45 5.06
CA ILE A 196 -4.94 9.87 4.13
C ILE A 196 -3.56 9.67 4.77
N LEU A 197 -3.38 10.07 6.03
CA LEU A 197 -2.13 9.91 6.76
C LEU A 197 -1.83 8.43 7.07
N VAL A 198 -2.84 7.62 7.35
CA VAL A 198 -2.66 6.17 7.52
C VAL A 198 -2.23 5.52 6.19
N ALA A 199 -2.77 5.97 5.06
CA ALA A 199 -2.33 5.48 3.74
C ALA A 199 -0.85 5.79 3.45
N THR A 200 -0.27 6.81 4.09
CA THR A 200 1.16 7.15 3.95
C THR A 200 2.08 6.36 4.88
N ASN A 201 1.56 5.60 5.86
CA ASN A 201 2.40 4.82 6.79
C ASN A 201 3.21 3.69 6.11
N SER A 202 2.82 3.26 4.91
CA SER A 202 3.55 2.25 4.12
C SER A 202 4.59 2.86 3.17
N MET A 203 4.78 4.17 3.18
CA MET A 203 5.69 4.90 2.31
C MET A 203 6.86 5.46 3.16
N PRO A 204 8.11 4.96 3.10
CA PRO A 204 8.76 3.97 2.21
C PRO A 204 9.19 2.68 2.96
N PRO A 205 8.77 1.48 2.53
CA PRO A 205 9.40 0.77 1.41
C PRO A 205 8.40 0.02 0.51
N ALA A 206 7.10 0.37 0.54
CA ALA A 206 6.11 -0.31 -0.29
C ALA A 206 6.33 -0.02 -1.79
N PRO A 207 6.39 -1.04 -2.66
CA PRO A 207 6.46 -0.84 -4.10
C PRO A 207 5.16 -0.19 -4.59
N ALA A 208 5.25 0.76 -5.51
CA ALA A 208 4.10 1.50 -6.05
C ALA A 208 3.00 0.61 -6.67
N SER A 209 3.35 -0.63 -7.03
CA SER A 209 2.41 -1.65 -7.48
C SER A 209 1.39 -2.06 -6.41
N GLU A 210 1.76 -2.07 -5.13
CA GLU A 210 0.84 -2.45 -4.03
C GLU A 210 -0.30 -1.44 -3.87
N SER A 211 0.04 -0.14 -3.83
CA SER A 211 -0.96 0.92 -3.70
C SER A 211 -1.94 0.92 -4.88
N THR A 212 -1.42 0.73 -6.10
CA THR A 212 -2.24 0.67 -7.31
C THR A 212 -3.16 -0.56 -7.30
N THR A 213 -2.70 -1.71 -6.83
CA THR A 213 -3.53 -2.92 -6.70
C THR A 213 -4.66 -2.73 -5.68
N TRP A 214 -4.42 -2.09 -4.53
CA TRP A 214 -5.48 -1.84 -3.54
C TRP A 214 -6.60 -0.98 -4.12
N PHE A 215 -6.25 0.08 -4.84
CA PHE A 215 -7.24 0.92 -5.51
C PHE A 215 -7.98 0.17 -6.63
N LEU A 216 -7.28 -0.67 -7.39
CA LEU A 216 -7.89 -1.49 -8.44
C LEU A 216 -8.91 -2.48 -7.87
N VAL A 217 -8.58 -3.18 -6.79
CA VAL A 217 -9.52 -4.13 -6.16
C VAL A 217 -10.66 -3.39 -5.47
N GLY A 218 -10.37 -2.30 -4.78
CA GLY A 218 -11.39 -1.42 -4.21
C GLY A 218 -12.38 -0.94 -5.28
N PHE A 219 -11.89 -0.57 -6.47
CA PHE A 219 -12.71 -0.23 -7.62
C PHE A 219 -13.56 -1.43 -8.07
N ILE A 220 -12.99 -2.61 -8.30
CA ILE A 220 -13.75 -3.77 -8.77
C ILE A 220 -14.86 -4.18 -7.79
N PHE A 221 -14.57 -4.25 -6.48
CA PHE A 221 -15.57 -4.66 -5.50
C PHE A 221 -16.65 -3.60 -5.25
N ASN A 222 -16.28 -2.32 -5.10
CA ASN A 222 -17.25 -1.26 -4.80
C ASN A 222 -18.00 -0.77 -6.04
N PHE A 223 -17.34 -0.71 -7.21
CA PHE A 223 -17.95 -0.21 -8.44
C PHE A 223 -18.63 -1.32 -9.24
N ILE A 224 -17.99 -2.47 -9.46
CA ILE A 224 -18.54 -3.52 -10.32
C ILE A 224 -19.49 -4.42 -9.52
N LEU A 225 -19.03 -5.01 -8.41
CA LEU A 225 -19.81 -6.01 -7.68
C LEU A 225 -20.94 -5.39 -6.85
N TYR A 226 -20.70 -4.33 -6.08
CA TYR A 226 -21.74 -3.79 -5.20
C TYR A 226 -22.89 -3.09 -5.96
N ARG A 227 -22.59 -2.52 -7.14
CA ARG A 227 -23.55 -1.75 -7.94
C ARG A 227 -24.26 -2.57 -9.01
N TYR A 228 -23.57 -3.51 -9.66
CA TYR A 228 -24.14 -4.31 -10.76
C TYR A 228 -24.50 -5.76 -10.38
N ALA A 229 -24.31 -6.18 -9.11
CA ALA A 229 -24.75 -7.48 -8.58
C ALA A 229 -25.73 -7.36 -7.40
#